data_AF-A0A6J4Y0V9-F1
#
_entry.id   AF-A0A6J4Y0V9-F1
#
_cell.length_a   1.000
_cell.length_b   1.000
_cell.length_c   1.000
_cell.angle_alpha   90.00
_cell.angle_beta   90.00
_cell.angle_gamma   90.00
#
_symmetry.space_group_name_H-M   'P 1'
#
loop_
_entity.id
_entity.type
_entity.pdbx_description
1 polymer ?
#
loop_
_entity_poly.entity_id
_entity_poly.type
_entity_poly.pdbx_seq_one_letter_code
_entity_poly.pdbx_strand_id
1 'polypeptide(L)'
;MTDVNKAMELLEVAQKWLEPFDVKDPFSKLRLEGYLSLKPDYRYGALVLLKVEGEATSQRILATPKLYYPFDRTGAFHFPSVKQIDIYEKIDGTNIFAYQFKDTLGKSHVTYKLRLHPVLRNGKWGSFLDMWNEMLIRYPQISQLPVLNGCSLSFELYGARNSHLMVYDTPLDCALLFGLDSDGRCRSIDEIDRLGVPAPTHLGRLTAGEDPVAAYGRIREKLQATIQTQDDDKLSGHEGAVWYVTTANMERVLFKCKPESVEAIHWKGGINKAAVMATCWNLLETEDFLEYGKLERLLLEEYSQTDIDAFREHIDDCMANVNEELNFRNLVLEAYDKIGIKLASDKAAVMRKLASQFPKALMKKVFALISRYGDI
;
A
#
# COMPACT_ATOMS: atom_id res chain seq x y z
N MET A 1 -31.92 1.70 -15.86
CA MET A 1 -30.95 2.30 -14.92
C MET A 1 -29.59 2.26 -15.60
N THR A 2 -28.86 3.37 -15.67
CA THR A 2 -27.51 3.39 -16.26
C THR A 2 -26.51 2.67 -15.35
N ASP A 3 -25.41 2.15 -15.90
CA ASP A 3 -24.36 1.47 -15.13
C ASP A 3 -23.83 2.36 -13.98
N VAL A 4 -23.67 3.67 -14.23
CA VAL A 4 -23.25 4.64 -13.21
C VAL A 4 -24.27 4.80 -12.08
N ASN A 5 -25.59 4.83 -12.37
CA ASN A 5 -26.61 4.95 -11.32
C ASN A 5 -26.61 3.72 -10.41
N LYS A 6 -26.40 2.54 -10.99
CA LYS A 6 -26.30 1.30 -10.23
C LYS A 6 -25.06 1.27 -9.32
N ALA A 7 -23.93 1.77 -9.81
CA ALA A 7 -22.73 1.92 -8.98
C ALA A 7 -22.90 2.94 -7.85
N MET A 8 -23.58 4.07 -8.11
CA MET A 8 -23.92 5.07 -7.08
C MET A 8 -24.78 4.47 -5.97
N GLU A 9 -25.77 3.65 -6.32
CA GLU A 9 -26.64 2.96 -5.36
C GLU A 9 -25.86 1.94 -4.54
N LEU A 10 -25.09 1.06 -5.18
CA LEU A 10 -24.38 -0.03 -4.51
C LEU A 10 -23.27 0.48 -3.56
N LEU A 11 -22.58 1.56 -3.92
CA LEU A 11 -21.53 2.17 -3.08
C LEU A 11 -22.06 3.31 -2.20
N GLU A 12 -23.30 3.76 -2.41
CA GLU A 12 -23.90 4.90 -1.73
C GLU A 12 -23.09 6.20 -1.88
N VAL A 13 -22.47 6.40 -3.04
CA VAL A 13 -21.63 7.57 -3.35
C VAL A 13 -22.16 8.35 -4.55
N ALA A 14 -21.88 9.66 -4.57
CA ALA A 14 -22.19 10.50 -5.72
C ALA A 14 -21.27 10.17 -6.91
N GLN A 15 -21.78 10.36 -8.13
CA GLN A 15 -21.06 10.09 -9.39
C GLN A 15 -19.66 10.70 -9.46
N LYS A 16 -19.45 11.90 -8.90
CA LYS A 16 -18.13 12.57 -8.90
C LYS A 16 -17.01 11.78 -8.19
N TRP A 17 -17.38 10.80 -7.37
CA TRP A 17 -16.47 9.92 -6.65
C TRP A 17 -16.31 8.55 -7.32
N LEU A 18 -16.86 8.36 -8.52
CA LEU A 18 -16.79 7.10 -9.25
C LEU A 18 -15.85 7.23 -10.43
N GLU A 19 -14.94 6.27 -10.55
CA GLU A 19 -14.05 6.11 -11.69
C GLU A 19 -14.40 4.80 -12.42
N PRO A 20 -14.79 4.85 -13.70
CA PRO A 20 -15.09 3.64 -14.46
C PRO A 20 -13.81 2.85 -14.74
N PHE A 21 -13.94 1.53 -14.81
CA PHE A 21 -12.86 0.66 -15.28
C PHE A 21 -13.36 -0.43 -16.21
N ASP A 22 -12.46 -0.87 -17.09
CA ASP A 22 -12.59 -2.02 -17.98
C ASP A 22 -11.20 -2.65 -18.10
N VAL A 23 -11.02 -3.80 -17.46
CA VAL A 23 -9.70 -4.42 -17.30
C VAL A 23 -9.76 -5.92 -17.53
N LYS A 24 -8.66 -6.49 -18.02
CA LYS A 24 -8.46 -7.94 -18.01
C LYS A 24 -7.73 -8.35 -16.74
N ASP A 25 -8.35 -9.17 -15.92
CA ASP A 25 -7.75 -9.68 -14.69
C ASP A 25 -6.60 -10.66 -15.00
N PRO A 26 -5.37 -10.41 -14.54
CA PRO A 26 -4.25 -11.31 -14.82
C PRO A 26 -4.38 -12.66 -14.10
N PHE A 27 -5.23 -12.80 -13.08
CA PHE A 27 -5.36 -14.06 -12.32
C PHE A 27 -6.47 -14.95 -12.88
N SER A 28 -7.70 -14.46 -12.99
CA SER A 28 -8.81 -15.23 -13.58
C SER A 28 -8.80 -15.26 -15.12
N LYS A 29 -8.07 -14.34 -15.76
CA LYS A 29 -8.08 -14.06 -17.21
C LYS A 29 -9.38 -13.47 -17.73
N LEU A 30 -10.34 -13.19 -16.85
CA LEU A 30 -11.64 -12.62 -17.19
C LEU A 30 -11.56 -11.10 -17.38
N ARG A 31 -12.37 -10.56 -18.29
CA ARG A 31 -12.62 -9.12 -18.41
C ARG A 31 -13.60 -8.67 -17.33
N LEU A 32 -13.22 -7.63 -16.58
CA LEU A 32 -13.98 -7.04 -15.48
C LEU A 32 -14.32 -5.59 -15.82
N GLU A 33 -15.61 -5.24 -15.73
CA GLU A 33 -16.08 -3.87 -15.95
C GLU A 33 -16.87 -3.37 -14.73
N GLY A 34 -16.71 -2.10 -14.39
CA GLY A 34 -17.35 -1.55 -13.21
C GLY A 34 -16.89 -0.13 -12.83
N TYR A 35 -17.03 0.19 -11.55
CA TYR A 35 -16.63 1.49 -11.00
C TYR A 35 -15.86 1.33 -9.70
N LEU A 36 -14.83 2.17 -9.52
CA LEU A 36 -14.03 2.28 -8.31
C LEU A 36 -14.41 3.57 -7.56
N SER A 37 -14.44 3.51 -6.23
CA SER A 37 -14.76 4.64 -5.37
C SER A 37 -13.51 5.42 -4.97
N LEU A 38 -13.50 6.71 -5.30
CA LEU A 38 -12.50 7.68 -4.89
C LEU A 38 -12.93 8.49 -3.65
N LYS A 39 -14.03 8.11 -2.99
CA LYS A 39 -14.52 8.85 -1.82
C LYS A 39 -13.56 8.64 -0.64
N PRO A 40 -13.02 9.69 -0.01
CA PRO A 40 -12.01 9.57 1.05
C PRO A 40 -12.63 9.20 2.41
N ASP A 41 -13.37 8.09 2.46
CA ASP A 41 -13.94 7.50 3.66
C ASP A 41 -13.72 5.97 3.68
N TYR A 42 -14.52 5.23 4.45
CA TYR A 42 -14.42 3.78 4.53
C TYR A 42 -14.63 3.05 3.19
N ARG A 43 -15.15 3.73 2.16
CA ARG A 43 -15.34 3.20 0.80
C ARG A 43 -14.17 3.50 -0.11
N TYR A 44 -13.12 4.17 0.36
CA TYR A 44 -12.01 4.54 -0.49
C TYR A 44 -11.32 3.31 -1.08
N GLY A 45 -11.28 3.22 -2.41
CA GLY A 45 -10.78 2.04 -3.12
C GLY A 45 -11.77 0.87 -3.19
N ALA A 46 -12.97 0.98 -2.63
CA ALA A 46 -14.05 0.01 -2.86
C ALA A 46 -14.45 0.02 -4.34
N LEU A 47 -14.98 -1.09 -4.83
CA LEU A 47 -15.42 -1.18 -6.22
C LEU A 47 -16.75 -1.92 -6.35
N VAL A 48 -17.39 -1.72 -7.49
CA VAL A 48 -18.53 -2.51 -7.93
C VAL A 48 -18.19 -3.12 -9.27
N LEU A 49 -18.31 -4.45 -9.36
CA LEU A 49 -18.30 -5.18 -10.62
C LEU A 49 -19.71 -5.19 -11.21
N LEU A 50 -19.85 -4.65 -12.41
CA LEU A 50 -21.11 -4.59 -13.16
C LEU A 50 -21.16 -5.60 -14.31
N LYS A 51 -20.00 -6.00 -14.85
CA LYS A 51 -19.91 -7.05 -15.87
C LYS A 51 -18.67 -7.90 -15.69
N VAL A 52 -18.81 -9.18 -16.03
CA VAL A 52 -17.72 -10.16 -16.14
C VAL A 52 -17.86 -10.81 -17.51
N GLU A 53 -16.83 -10.71 -18.35
CA GLU A 53 -16.87 -11.15 -19.76
C GLU A 53 -18.02 -10.52 -20.56
N GLY A 54 -18.32 -9.24 -20.30
CA GLY A 54 -19.42 -8.51 -20.93
C GLY A 54 -20.81 -8.85 -20.40
N GLU A 55 -20.94 -9.92 -19.61
CA GLU A 55 -22.20 -10.35 -19.03
C GLU A 55 -22.48 -9.65 -17.70
N ALA A 56 -23.74 -9.23 -17.50
CA ALA A 56 -24.12 -8.43 -16.34
C ALA A 56 -23.96 -9.22 -15.02
N THR A 57 -23.22 -8.64 -14.08
CA THR A 57 -23.09 -9.09 -12.70
C THR A 57 -23.20 -7.89 -11.76
N SER A 58 -23.50 -8.04 -10.49
CA SER A 58 -23.55 -6.89 -9.58
C SER A 58 -23.03 -7.30 -8.23
N GLN A 59 -21.78 -6.92 -7.98
CA GLN A 59 -21.05 -7.34 -6.81
C GLN A 59 -20.31 -6.14 -6.24
N ARG A 60 -20.57 -5.86 -4.96
CA ARG A 60 -19.89 -4.82 -4.21
C ARG A 60 -18.70 -5.43 -3.48
N ILE A 61 -17.54 -4.82 -3.64
CA ILE A 61 -16.31 -5.19 -2.94
C ILE A 61 -15.81 -3.98 -2.16
N LEU A 62 -15.91 -4.04 -0.83
CA LEU A 62 -15.29 -3.06 0.06
C LEU A 62 -13.78 -3.31 0.13
N ALA A 63 -13.00 -2.26 0.43
CA ALA A 63 -11.55 -2.30 0.42
C ALA A 63 -10.95 -1.97 1.79
N THR A 64 -9.63 -2.12 1.92
CA THR A 64 -8.84 -1.74 3.10
C THR A 64 -9.23 -0.34 3.59
N PRO A 65 -9.78 -0.19 4.82
CA PRO A 65 -10.18 1.11 5.34
C PRO A 65 -8.95 2.00 5.59
N LYS A 66 -9.16 3.32 5.55
CA LYS A 66 -8.12 4.29 5.93
C LYS A 66 -7.85 4.19 7.44
N LEU A 67 -6.58 4.18 7.81
CA LEU A 67 -6.14 4.19 9.21
C LEU A 67 -6.05 5.64 9.71
N TYR A 68 -6.65 5.89 10.87
CA TYR A 68 -6.67 7.22 11.49
C TYR A 68 -5.74 7.28 12.69
N TYR A 69 -5.31 8.47 13.07
CA TYR A 69 -4.69 8.67 14.38
C TYR A 69 -5.79 8.74 15.45
N PRO A 70 -5.54 8.28 16.69
CA PRO A 70 -6.50 8.38 17.78
C PRO A 70 -6.47 9.77 18.44
N PHE A 71 -6.01 10.82 17.74
CA PHE A 71 -5.97 12.18 18.24
C PHE A 71 -6.19 13.19 17.11
N ASP A 72 -6.64 14.39 17.48
CA ASP A 72 -6.86 15.49 16.55
C ASP A 72 -5.62 16.39 16.39
N ARG A 73 -5.72 17.45 15.58
CA ARG A 73 -4.62 18.40 15.32
C ARG A 73 -4.18 19.19 16.56
N THR A 74 -4.97 19.20 17.62
CA THR A 74 -4.60 19.81 18.92
C THR A 74 -3.85 18.83 19.83
N GLY A 75 -3.75 17.56 19.42
CA GLY A 75 -3.14 16.48 20.20
C GLY A 75 -4.08 15.85 21.22
N ALA A 76 -5.38 16.21 21.21
CA ALA A 76 -6.35 15.60 22.11
C ALA A 76 -6.69 14.19 21.64
N PHE A 77 -6.53 13.20 22.53
CA PHE A 77 -6.81 11.79 22.24
C PHE A 77 -8.31 11.47 22.31
N HIS A 78 -8.77 10.67 21.36
CA HIS A 78 -10.15 10.23 21.17
C HIS A 78 -10.19 8.72 20.97
N PHE A 79 -10.13 7.95 22.06
CA PHE A 79 -10.38 6.50 22.03
C PHE A 79 -11.87 6.22 22.30
N PRO A 80 -12.49 5.26 21.59
CA PRO A 80 -13.83 4.78 21.96
C PRO A 80 -13.77 4.00 23.27
N SER A 81 -14.92 3.63 23.83
CA SER A 81 -14.96 2.70 24.97
C SER A 81 -14.31 1.37 24.58
N VAL A 82 -13.16 1.07 25.15
CA VAL A 82 -12.31 -0.08 24.79
C VAL A 82 -12.71 -1.33 25.55
N LYS A 83 -12.92 -2.43 24.82
CA LYS A 83 -12.96 -3.79 25.39
C LYS A 83 -11.58 -4.44 25.34
N GLN A 84 -10.91 -4.32 24.19
CA GLN A 84 -9.59 -4.89 23.94
C GLN A 84 -8.88 -4.11 22.84
N ILE A 85 -7.56 -4.02 22.90
CA ILE A 85 -6.73 -3.52 21.81
C ILE A 85 -5.64 -4.54 21.54
N ASP A 86 -5.55 -5.03 20.31
CA ASP A 86 -4.38 -5.79 19.84
C ASP A 86 -3.48 -4.87 19.02
N ILE A 87 -2.19 -4.88 19.33
CA ILE A 87 -1.20 -3.96 18.78
C ILE A 87 -0.25 -4.78 17.92
N TYR A 88 -0.22 -4.49 16.63
CA TYR A 88 0.65 -5.14 15.66
C TYR A 88 1.61 -4.14 15.06
N GLU A 89 2.77 -4.62 14.62
CA GLU A 89 3.68 -3.85 13.79
C GLU A 89 2.98 -3.29 12.55
N LYS A 90 3.23 -2.01 12.26
CA LYS A 90 2.89 -1.43 10.96
C LYS A 90 4.08 -1.64 10.04
N ILE A 91 3.93 -2.56 9.09
CA ILE A 91 4.90 -2.78 8.03
C ILE A 91 4.71 -1.67 6.99
N ASP A 92 5.82 -1.11 6.53
CA ASP A 92 5.86 -0.09 5.49
C ASP A 92 6.07 -0.76 4.12
N GLY A 93 5.00 -0.86 3.35
CA GLY A 93 5.03 -1.47 2.04
C GLY A 93 3.83 -1.04 1.22
N THR A 94 3.41 -1.94 0.33
CA THR A 94 2.26 -1.73 -0.53
C THR A 94 1.15 -2.69 -0.13
N ASN A 95 -0.03 -2.14 0.09
CA ASN A 95 -1.20 -2.95 0.44
C ASN A 95 -1.72 -3.70 -0.79
N ILE A 96 -1.74 -5.03 -0.69
CA ILE A 96 -2.35 -5.93 -1.68
C ILE A 96 -3.65 -6.47 -1.09
N PHE A 97 -4.77 -6.11 -1.70
CA PHE A 97 -6.09 -6.54 -1.27
C PHE A 97 -6.59 -7.70 -2.13
N ALA A 98 -6.69 -8.88 -1.55
CA ALA A 98 -7.27 -10.06 -2.17
C ALA A 98 -8.78 -10.05 -1.99
N TYR A 99 -9.55 -10.17 -3.07
CA TYR A 99 -11.00 -10.24 -3.01
C TYR A 99 -11.56 -11.32 -3.93
N GLN A 100 -12.79 -11.73 -3.61
CA GLN A 100 -13.52 -12.73 -4.37
C GLN A 100 -14.58 -12.07 -5.24
N PHE A 101 -14.80 -12.63 -6.42
CA PHE A 101 -15.96 -12.32 -7.25
C PHE A 101 -16.48 -13.59 -7.93
N LYS A 102 -17.73 -13.56 -8.35
CA LYS A 102 -18.40 -14.64 -9.08
C LYS A 102 -18.57 -14.25 -10.54
N ASP A 103 -18.35 -15.20 -11.44
CA ASP A 103 -18.79 -15.07 -12.82
C ASP A 103 -20.30 -15.35 -12.94
N THR A 104 -20.82 -15.29 -14.17
CA THR A 104 -22.25 -15.52 -14.46
C THR A 104 -22.67 -16.98 -14.33
N LEU A 105 -21.72 -17.91 -14.24
CA LEU A 105 -21.98 -19.33 -13.92
C LEU A 105 -21.97 -19.56 -12.40
N GLY A 106 -21.76 -18.52 -11.59
CA GLY A 106 -21.66 -18.59 -10.14
C GLY A 106 -20.33 -19.14 -9.62
N LYS A 107 -19.36 -19.39 -10.50
CA LYS A 107 -18.03 -19.84 -10.12
C LYS A 107 -17.27 -18.68 -9.47
N SER A 108 -16.66 -18.96 -8.32
CA SER A 108 -15.89 -17.98 -7.56
C SER A 108 -14.46 -17.92 -8.06
N HIS A 109 -13.94 -16.70 -8.16
CA HIS A 109 -12.59 -16.36 -8.57
C HIS A 109 -11.96 -15.47 -7.50
N VAL A 110 -10.66 -15.63 -7.29
CA VAL A 110 -9.85 -14.76 -6.42
C VAL A 110 -8.95 -13.92 -7.30
N THR A 111 -8.95 -12.62 -7.04
CA THR A 111 -7.99 -11.69 -7.63
C THR A 111 -7.46 -10.75 -6.56
N TYR A 112 -6.52 -9.89 -6.95
CA TYR A 112 -5.77 -9.02 -6.05
C TYR A 112 -5.77 -7.63 -6.63
N LYS A 113 -5.70 -6.62 -5.77
CA LYS A 113 -5.68 -5.23 -6.20
C LYS A 113 -4.86 -4.32 -5.29
N LEU A 114 -4.45 -3.20 -5.87
CA LEU A 114 -4.00 -2.02 -5.12
C LEU A 114 -5.22 -1.18 -4.71
N ARG A 115 -5.03 -0.18 -3.85
CA ARG A 115 -6.16 0.62 -3.33
C ARG A 115 -7.01 1.22 -4.45
N LEU A 116 -6.40 1.92 -5.40
CA LEU A 116 -7.11 2.65 -6.48
C LEU A 116 -6.99 2.01 -7.86
N HIS A 117 -6.74 0.70 -7.91
CA HIS A 117 -6.71 -0.03 -9.17
C HIS A 117 -7.58 -1.28 -9.04
N PRO A 118 -8.43 -1.67 -10.01
CA PRO A 118 -9.35 -2.79 -9.84
C PRO A 118 -8.68 -4.17 -9.72
N VAL A 119 -7.52 -4.36 -10.36
CA VAL A 119 -6.72 -5.60 -10.34
C VAL A 119 -5.22 -5.28 -10.22
N LEU A 120 -4.35 -6.20 -9.82
CA LEU A 120 -2.91 -5.95 -9.88
C LEU A 120 -2.44 -5.85 -11.34
N ARG A 121 -1.44 -5.00 -11.56
CA ARG A 121 -0.74 -4.89 -12.84
C ARG A 121 0.73 -4.57 -12.59
N ASN A 122 1.54 -4.78 -13.62
CA ASN A 122 2.83 -4.11 -13.69
C ASN A 122 2.59 -2.72 -14.27
N GLY A 123 2.99 -1.70 -13.52
CA GLY A 123 3.10 -0.34 -14.04
C GLY A 123 4.53 -0.08 -14.53
N LYS A 124 4.74 1.10 -15.11
CA LYS A 124 6.06 1.57 -15.54
C LYS A 124 7.08 1.62 -14.41
N TRP A 125 6.63 1.78 -13.16
CA TRP A 125 7.48 2.11 -12.03
C TRP A 125 7.46 1.07 -10.90
N GLY A 126 6.54 0.12 -10.97
CA GLY A 126 6.43 -0.98 -10.01
C GLY A 126 5.89 -2.24 -10.68
N SER A 127 6.63 -3.33 -10.53
CA SER A 127 6.24 -4.65 -11.04
C SER A 127 5.41 -5.40 -10.00
N PHE A 128 4.34 -4.77 -9.48
CA PHE A 128 3.54 -5.32 -8.38
C PHE A 128 2.90 -6.66 -8.73
N LEU A 129 2.49 -6.86 -9.99
CA LEU A 129 2.00 -8.16 -10.44
C LEU A 129 3.10 -9.23 -10.38
N ASP A 130 4.31 -8.92 -10.85
CA ASP A 130 5.42 -9.89 -10.82
C ASP A 130 5.90 -10.17 -9.38
N MET A 131 6.04 -9.12 -8.57
CA MET A 131 6.38 -9.25 -7.15
C MET A 131 5.34 -10.07 -6.40
N TRP A 132 4.05 -9.86 -6.70
CA TRP A 132 2.99 -10.66 -6.08
C TRP A 132 2.97 -12.10 -6.58
N ASN A 133 3.23 -12.34 -7.87
CA ASN A 133 3.38 -13.70 -8.40
C ASN A 133 4.52 -14.46 -7.69
N GLU A 134 5.63 -13.79 -7.35
CA GLU A 134 6.68 -14.38 -6.53
C GLU A 134 6.15 -14.78 -5.15
N MET A 135 5.31 -13.96 -4.52
CA MET A 135 4.68 -14.29 -3.24
C MET A 135 3.69 -15.45 -3.36
N LEU A 136 2.95 -15.56 -4.47
CA LEU A 136 2.08 -16.70 -4.74
C LEU A 136 2.86 -18.00 -4.99
N ILE A 137 4.06 -17.92 -5.57
CA ILE A 137 4.96 -19.07 -5.69
C ILE A 137 5.51 -19.47 -4.32
N ARG A 138 5.92 -18.49 -3.51
CA ARG A 138 6.47 -18.71 -2.18
C ARG A 138 5.42 -19.23 -1.18
N TYR A 139 4.20 -18.70 -1.27
CA TYR A 139 3.06 -19.02 -0.41
C TYR A 139 1.83 -19.38 -1.27
N PRO A 140 1.81 -20.57 -1.91
CA PRO A 140 0.72 -20.98 -2.81
C PRO A 140 -0.66 -20.99 -2.16
N GLN A 141 -0.71 -21.16 -0.83
CA GLN A 141 -1.93 -21.12 -0.04
C GLN A 141 -2.63 -19.76 -0.04
N ILE A 142 -1.97 -18.65 -0.38
CA ILE A 142 -2.59 -17.31 -0.43
C ILE A 142 -3.85 -17.34 -1.31
N SER A 143 -3.80 -18.06 -2.42
CA SER A 143 -4.91 -18.14 -3.39
C SER A 143 -6.21 -18.70 -2.84
N GLN A 144 -6.15 -19.55 -1.80
CA GLN A 144 -7.33 -20.15 -1.17
C GLN A 144 -7.76 -19.43 0.11
N LEU A 145 -6.95 -18.53 0.67
CA LEU A 145 -7.25 -17.88 1.95
C LEU A 145 -8.55 -17.05 1.92
N PRO A 146 -8.87 -16.26 0.88
CA PRO A 146 -10.14 -15.51 0.87
C PRO A 146 -11.35 -16.45 0.94
N VAL A 147 -11.31 -17.55 0.18
CA VAL A 147 -12.39 -18.55 0.14
C VAL A 147 -12.51 -19.24 1.50
N LEU A 148 -11.40 -19.71 2.06
CA LEU A 148 -11.33 -20.39 3.36
C LEU A 148 -11.89 -19.52 4.48
N ASN A 149 -11.56 -18.23 4.47
CA ASN A 149 -11.98 -17.31 5.52
C ASN A 149 -13.36 -16.67 5.27
N GLY A 150 -13.93 -16.81 4.07
CA GLY A 150 -15.21 -16.21 3.70
C GLY A 150 -15.19 -14.68 3.68
N CYS A 151 -14.02 -14.07 3.46
CA CYS A 151 -13.85 -12.62 3.44
C CYS A 151 -12.74 -12.20 2.47
N SER A 152 -12.66 -10.90 2.17
CA SER A 152 -11.50 -10.34 1.48
C SER A 152 -10.34 -10.21 2.46
N LEU A 153 -9.10 -10.24 1.99
CA LEU A 153 -7.91 -10.25 2.82
C LEU A 153 -6.94 -9.14 2.41
N SER A 154 -6.37 -8.47 3.40
CA SER A 154 -5.41 -7.41 3.21
C SER A 154 -4.00 -7.92 3.55
N PHE A 155 -3.07 -7.79 2.62
CA PHE A 155 -1.67 -8.14 2.78
C PHE A 155 -0.81 -6.89 2.63
N GLU A 156 0.34 -6.86 3.32
CA GLU A 156 1.40 -5.92 3.02
C GLU A 156 2.49 -6.63 2.22
N LEU A 157 2.78 -6.15 1.01
CA LEU A 157 3.94 -6.55 0.22
C LEU A 157 5.09 -5.60 0.57
N TYR A 158 6.22 -6.12 1.05
CA TYR A 158 7.31 -5.30 1.57
C TYR A 158 8.68 -5.90 1.25
N GLY A 159 9.74 -5.12 1.46
CA GLY A 159 11.12 -5.56 1.24
C GLY A 159 11.95 -4.54 0.46
N ALA A 160 13.24 -4.82 0.31
CA ALA A 160 14.19 -3.93 -0.36
C ALA A 160 13.76 -3.57 -1.79
N ARG A 161 13.08 -4.50 -2.49
CA ARG A 161 12.56 -4.32 -3.85
C ARG A 161 11.26 -3.53 -3.92
N ASN A 162 10.49 -3.48 -2.85
CA ASN A 162 9.31 -2.62 -2.73
C ASN A 162 9.63 -1.44 -1.79
N SER A 163 10.49 -0.53 -2.28
CA SER A 163 11.11 0.50 -1.46
C SER A 163 10.14 1.64 -1.12
N HIS A 164 9.75 1.73 0.16
CA HIS A 164 9.02 2.85 0.75
C HIS A 164 9.94 3.69 1.65
N LEU A 165 9.46 4.24 2.77
CA LEU A 165 10.26 5.01 3.72
C LEU A 165 11.26 4.12 4.48
N MET A 166 10.85 2.91 4.82
CA MET A 166 11.66 1.94 5.56
C MET A 166 12.56 1.10 4.63
N VAL A 167 13.81 0.94 5.05
CA VAL A 167 14.78 0.05 4.41
C VAL A 167 14.70 -1.33 5.05
N TYR A 168 14.54 -2.34 4.22
CA TYR A 168 14.50 -3.74 4.62
C TYR A 168 15.72 -4.50 4.10
N ASP A 169 16.22 -5.44 4.90
CA ASP A 169 17.22 -6.43 4.46
C ASP A 169 16.56 -7.55 3.65
N THR A 170 15.30 -7.86 3.95
CA THR A 170 14.50 -8.84 3.20
C THR A 170 14.30 -8.35 1.76
N PRO A 171 14.70 -9.13 0.73
CA PRO A 171 14.57 -8.67 -0.67
C PRO A 171 13.13 -8.35 -1.05
N LEU A 172 12.21 -9.25 -0.74
CA LEU A 172 10.77 -9.15 -0.98
C LEU A 172 10.07 -10.22 -0.13
N ASP A 173 9.00 -9.86 0.57
CA ASP A 173 8.13 -10.78 1.30
C ASP A 173 6.72 -10.18 1.45
N CYS A 174 5.78 -10.93 2.03
CA CYS A 174 4.46 -10.41 2.36
C CYS A 174 3.96 -10.85 3.74
N ALA A 175 3.08 -10.05 4.33
CA ALA A 175 2.42 -10.37 5.59
C ALA A 175 0.90 -10.19 5.47
N LEU A 176 0.13 -11.16 5.96
CA LEU A 176 -1.33 -11.05 6.09
C LEU A 176 -1.67 -10.14 7.28
N LEU A 177 -2.45 -9.08 7.02
CA LEU A 177 -2.77 -8.06 8.00
C LEU A 177 -4.10 -8.34 8.72
N PHE A 178 -5.18 -8.43 7.93
CA PHE A 178 -6.55 -8.58 8.43
C PHE A 178 -7.50 -9.03 7.31
N GLY A 179 -8.69 -9.47 7.69
CA GLY A 179 -9.80 -9.74 6.77
C GLY A 179 -10.86 -8.65 6.78
N LEU A 180 -11.63 -8.53 5.70
CA LEU A 180 -12.75 -7.60 5.58
C LEU A 180 -13.97 -8.36 5.04
N ASP A 181 -15.03 -8.43 5.83
CA ASP A 181 -16.26 -9.08 5.40
C ASP A 181 -17.09 -8.21 4.43
N SER A 182 -18.22 -8.74 3.95
CA SER A 182 -19.10 -8.05 2.99
C SER A 182 -19.76 -6.78 3.54
N ASP A 183 -19.80 -6.65 4.86
CA ASP A 183 -20.37 -5.51 5.58
C ASP A 183 -19.30 -4.47 5.94
N GLY A 184 -18.03 -4.75 5.61
CA GLY A 184 -16.89 -3.88 5.89
C GLY A 184 -16.35 -4.02 7.30
N ARG A 185 -16.70 -5.08 8.04
CA ARG A 185 -16.15 -5.34 9.36
C ARG A 185 -14.77 -5.98 9.22
N CYS A 186 -13.81 -5.36 9.90
CA CYS A 186 -12.45 -5.86 9.97
C CYS A 186 -12.39 -7.14 10.84
N ARG A 187 -11.67 -8.16 10.41
CA ARG A 187 -11.35 -9.39 11.16
C ARG A 187 -9.86 -9.44 11.41
N SER A 188 -9.45 -9.65 12.66
CA SER A 188 -8.04 -9.63 13.06
C SER A 188 -7.35 -10.87 12.55
N ILE A 189 -6.02 -10.80 12.54
CA ILE A 189 -5.15 -11.90 12.18
C ILE A 189 -5.41 -13.19 12.99
N ASP A 190 -5.85 -13.05 14.25
CA ASP A 190 -6.20 -14.19 15.14
C ASP A 190 -7.56 -14.82 14.81
N GLU A 191 -8.41 -14.17 14.02
CA GLU A 191 -9.74 -14.66 13.63
C GLU A 191 -9.75 -15.27 12.24
N ILE A 192 -8.62 -15.25 11.54
CA ILE A 192 -8.49 -15.75 10.17
C ILE A 192 -7.46 -16.86 10.12
N ASP A 193 -7.75 -17.89 9.34
CA ASP A 193 -6.76 -18.91 9.01
C ASP A 193 -5.71 -18.30 8.07
N ARG A 194 -4.45 -18.57 8.37
CA ARG A 194 -3.28 -18.03 7.68
C ARG A 194 -2.56 -19.10 6.88
N LEU A 195 -2.79 -20.38 7.18
CA LEU A 195 -2.07 -21.50 6.57
C LEU A 195 -0.55 -21.29 6.45
N GLY A 196 0.05 -20.72 7.51
CA GLY A 196 1.49 -20.44 7.57
C GLY A 196 1.97 -19.19 6.82
N VAL A 197 1.09 -18.40 6.20
CA VAL A 197 1.46 -17.08 5.66
C VAL A 197 1.91 -16.17 6.82
N PRO A 198 3.03 -15.43 6.66
CA PRO A 198 3.51 -14.52 7.69
C PRO A 198 2.46 -13.49 8.11
N ALA A 199 2.59 -13.00 9.34
CA ALA A 199 1.76 -11.95 9.91
C ALA A 199 2.68 -10.90 10.56
N PRO A 200 2.23 -9.64 10.72
CA PRO A 200 2.99 -8.64 11.45
C PRO A 200 3.28 -9.07 12.88
N THR A 201 4.39 -8.58 13.43
CA THR A 201 4.78 -8.85 14.82
C THR A 201 3.71 -8.34 15.78
N HIS A 202 3.22 -9.19 16.70
CA HIS A 202 2.35 -8.76 17.78
C HIS A 202 3.19 -8.04 18.86
N LEU A 203 2.91 -6.75 19.05
CA LEU A 203 3.67 -5.87 19.95
C LEU A 203 3.08 -5.81 21.36
N GLY A 204 1.80 -6.17 21.52
CA GLY A 204 1.14 -6.22 22.82
C GLY A 204 -0.38 -6.16 22.73
N ARG A 205 -1.02 -6.40 23.88
CA ARG A 205 -2.47 -6.34 24.04
C ARG A 205 -2.83 -5.46 25.24
N LEU A 206 -3.91 -4.70 25.10
CA LEU A 206 -4.57 -4.00 26.20
C LEU A 206 -5.99 -4.56 26.40
N THR A 207 -6.44 -4.53 27.64
CA THR A 207 -7.75 -4.99 28.10
C THR A 207 -8.57 -3.83 28.67
N ALA A 208 -9.85 -4.07 28.92
CA ALA A 208 -10.74 -3.09 29.51
C ALA A 208 -10.20 -2.56 30.85
N GLY A 209 -10.12 -1.23 31.00
CA GLY A 209 -9.65 -0.55 32.20
C GLY A 209 -8.18 -0.14 32.16
N GLU A 210 -7.39 -0.62 31.20
CA GLU A 210 -6.05 -0.09 30.95
C GLU A 210 -6.11 1.27 30.25
N ASP A 211 -5.15 2.15 30.53
CA ASP A 211 -5.07 3.48 29.91
C ASP A 211 -4.47 3.39 28.49
N PRO A 212 -5.28 3.56 27.42
CA PRO A 212 -4.81 3.46 26.05
C PRO A 212 -3.88 4.62 25.67
N VAL A 213 -4.02 5.79 26.29
CA VAL A 213 -3.19 6.97 25.99
C VAL A 213 -1.78 6.75 26.54
N ALA A 214 -1.67 6.34 27.80
CA ALA A 214 -0.37 6.00 28.39
C ALA A 214 0.31 4.85 27.63
N ALA A 215 -0.45 3.83 27.23
CA ALA A 215 0.09 2.74 26.41
C ALA A 215 0.54 3.21 25.02
N TYR A 216 -0.20 4.13 24.38
CA TYR A 216 0.16 4.71 23.09
C TYR A 216 1.51 5.43 23.19
N GLY A 217 1.71 6.25 24.23
CA GLY A 217 3.00 6.91 24.50
C GLY A 217 4.15 5.91 24.64
N ARG A 218 3.99 4.88 25.49
CA ARG A 218 5.02 3.85 25.70
C ARG A 218 5.40 3.10 24.42
N ILE A 219 4.40 2.72 23.61
CA ILE A 219 4.63 2.02 22.34
C ILE A 219 5.35 2.96 21.36
N ARG A 220 4.93 4.22 21.26
CA ARG A 220 5.55 5.22 20.41
C ARG A 220 7.03 5.43 20.75
N GLU A 221 7.37 5.55 22.03
CA GLU A 221 8.76 5.67 22.52
C GLU A 221 9.58 4.41 22.19
N LYS A 222 9.01 3.22 22.42
CA LYS A 222 9.67 1.94 22.09
C LYS A 222 9.97 1.85 20.60
N LEU A 223 9.05 2.23 19.74
CA LEU A 223 9.24 2.22 18.29
C LEU A 223 10.27 3.28 17.87
N GLN A 224 10.23 4.47 18.46
CA GLN A 224 11.21 5.54 18.21
C GLN A 224 12.64 5.11 18.49
N ALA A 225 12.86 4.32 19.54
CA ALA A 225 14.17 3.78 19.90
C ALA A 225 14.75 2.80 18.85
N THR A 226 13.91 2.29 17.94
CA THR A 226 14.36 1.41 16.84
C THR A 226 14.73 2.16 15.57
N ILE A 227 14.34 3.44 15.45
CA ILE A 227 14.56 4.21 14.24
C ILE A 227 16.02 4.62 14.11
N GLN A 228 16.61 4.31 12.96
CA GLN A 228 17.91 4.82 12.56
C GLN A 228 17.80 5.51 11.20
N THR A 229 18.25 6.76 11.12
CA THR A 229 18.35 7.52 9.87
C THR A 229 19.47 6.96 9.01
N GLN A 230 19.17 6.73 7.74
CA GLN A 230 20.12 6.31 6.72
C GLN A 230 20.45 7.48 5.78
N ASP A 231 21.44 7.29 4.89
CA ASP A 231 21.67 8.20 3.77
C ASP A 231 20.35 8.35 2.93
N ASP A 232 20.15 9.51 2.31
CA ASP A 232 19.01 9.83 1.43
C ASP A 232 17.61 9.88 2.12
N ASP A 233 17.54 10.35 3.38
CA ASP A 233 16.29 10.53 4.16
C ASP A 233 15.46 9.25 4.39
N LYS A 234 16.03 8.06 4.11
CA LYS A 234 15.42 6.77 4.41
C LYS A 234 15.63 6.39 5.88
N LEU A 235 14.74 5.54 6.40
CA LEU A 235 14.79 5.06 7.78
C LEU A 235 14.96 3.54 7.82
N SER A 236 15.55 3.03 8.89
CA SER A 236 15.53 1.60 9.25
C SER A 236 14.94 1.43 10.66
N GLY A 237 14.36 0.27 10.97
CA GLY A 237 13.60 0.02 12.19
C GLY A 237 12.12 -0.29 11.92
N HIS A 238 11.23 0.03 12.86
CA HIS A 238 9.78 -0.15 12.71
C HIS A 238 9.07 1.16 12.34
N GLU A 239 8.32 1.16 11.24
CA GLU A 239 7.55 2.34 10.78
C GLU A 239 6.53 2.82 11.83
N GLY A 240 5.93 1.86 12.54
CA GLY A 240 4.87 2.14 13.49
C GLY A 240 4.18 0.89 14.02
N ALA A 241 2.99 1.09 14.55
CA ALA A 241 2.06 0.05 14.97
C ALA A 241 0.63 0.34 14.47
N VAL A 242 -0.14 -0.71 14.25
CA VAL A 242 -1.58 -0.67 14.01
C VAL A 242 -2.29 -1.22 15.25
N TRP A 243 -3.22 -0.43 15.75
CA TRP A 243 -4.02 -0.70 16.95
C TRP A 243 -5.40 -1.16 16.52
N TYR A 244 -5.70 -2.44 16.73
CA TYR A 244 -7.00 -3.04 16.44
C TYR A 244 -7.87 -2.94 17.68
N VAL A 245 -8.67 -1.86 17.75
CA VAL A 245 -9.51 -1.57 18.89
C VAL A 245 -10.84 -2.30 18.73
N THR A 246 -11.11 -3.25 19.62
CA THR A 246 -12.45 -3.81 19.81
C THR A 246 -13.18 -2.95 20.84
N THR A 247 -14.26 -2.31 20.42
CA THR A 247 -15.07 -1.45 21.30
C THR A 247 -15.93 -2.28 22.25
N ALA A 248 -16.49 -1.63 23.28
CA ALA A 248 -17.45 -2.26 24.19
C ALA A 248 -18.69 -2.82 23.45
N ASN A 249 -19.04 -2.21 22.30
CA ASN A 249 -20.14 -2.64 21.43
C ASN A 249 -19.72 -3.72 20.40
N MET A 250 -18.52 -4.28 20.52
CA MET A 250 -17.95 -5.27 19.60
C MET A 250 -17.70 -4.75 18.17
N GLU A 251 -17.66 -3.43 18.01
CA GLU A 251 -17.22 -2.80 16.75
C GLU A 251 -15.69 -2.79 16.71
N ARG A 252 -15.13 -2.69 15.50
CA ARG A 252 -13.68 -2.58 15.32
C ARG A 252 -13.28 -1.30 14.64
N VAL A 253 -12.34 -0.62 15.28
CA VAL A 253 -11.73 0.61 14.79
C VAL A 253 -10.22 0.41 14.74
N LEU A 254 -9.59 0.83 13.65
CA LEU A 254 -8.16 0.72 13.50
C LEU A 254 -7.52 2.09 13.64
N PHE A 255 -6.53 2.18 14.52
CA PHE A 255 -5.68 3.36 14.63
C PHE A 255 -4.25 3.07 14.21
N LYS A 256 -3.56 4.07 13.68
CA LYS A 256 -2.12 4.03 13.44
C LYS A 256 -1.38 4.74 14.57
N CYS A 257 -0.23 4.19 14.96
CA CYS A 257 0.72 4.76 15.90
C CYS A 257 2.08 4.84 15.22
N LYS A 258 2.62 6.05 15.02
CA LYS A 258 3.93 6.24 14.40
C LYS A 258 4.90 6.90 15.38
N PRO A 259 6.20 6.54 15.36
CA PRO A 259 7.24 7.27 16.06
C PRO A 259 7.23 8.76 15.67
N GLU A 260 7.66 9.63 16.57
CA GLU A 260 7.69 11.08 16.32
C GLU A 260 8.51 11.43 15.08
N SER A 261 9.63 10.77 14.83
CA SER A 261 10.45 11.02 13.64
C SER A 261 9.73 10.65 12.34
N VAL A 262 8.97 9.56 12.33
CA VAL A 262 8.19 9.12 11.16
C VAL A 262 6.95 10.00 11.00
N GLU A 263 6.31 10.35 12.12
CA GLU A 263 5.16 11.24 12.15
C GLU A 263 5.52 12.64 11.68
N ALA A 264 6.67 13.19 12.08
CA ALA A 264 7.13 14.52 11.68
C ALA A 264 7.36 14.65 10.18
N ILE A 265 7.74 13.55 9.50
CA ILE A 265 7.80 13.49 8.04
C ILE A 265 6.41 13.68 7.41
N HIS A 266 5.35 13.24 8.09
CA HIS A 266 3.98 13.38 7.61
C HIS A 266 3.22 14.60 8.20
N TRP A 267 3.71 15.21 9.28
CA TRP A 267 2.90 16.14 10.10
C TRP A 267 3.58 17.48 10.47
N LYS A 268 4.82 17.75 10.04
CA LYS A 268 5.35 19.14 10.15
C LYS A 268 4.38 20.09 9.45
N GLY A 269 3.91 21.13 10.16
CA GLY A 269 2.87 22.04 9.67
C GLY A 269 3.14 22.58 8.26
N GLY A 270 2.12 22.53 7.41
CA GLY A 270 2.24 22.77 5.97
C GLY A 270 2.52 21.49 5.17
N ILE A 271 2.39 21.57 3.86
CA ILE A 271 2.83 20.47 2.98
C ILE A 271 4.36 20.45 3.04
N ASN A 272 4.98 19.30 3.29
CA ASN A 272 6.44 19.20 3.29
C ASN A 272 6.94 18.31 2.16
N LYS A 273 8.20 18.55 1.73
CA LYS A 273 8.81 17.86 0.59
C LYS A 273 8.75 16.33 0.72
N ALA A 274 9.06 15.79 1.90
CA ALA A 274 9.10 14.35 2.12
C ALA A 274 7.72 13.69 2.06
N ALA A 275 6.68 14.35 2.58
CA ALA A 275 5.28 13.92 2.44
C ALA A 275 4.83 13.92 0.98
N VAL A 276 5.19 14.95 0.20
CA VAL A 276 4.87 14.99 -1.23
C VAL A 276 5.63 13.90 -1.99
N MET A 277 6.92 13.69 -1.72
CA MET A 277 7.70 12.61 -2.32
C MET A 277 7.07 11.24 -2.02
N ALA A 278 6.68 10.98 -0.77
CA ALA A 278 5.98 9.74 -0.40
C ALA A 278 4.63 9.60 -1.15
N THR A 279 3.88 10.69 -1.29
CA THR A 279 2.62 10.70 -2.06
C THR A 279 2.87 10.45 -3.55
N CYS A 280 3.95 10.98 -4.13
CA CYS A 280 4.37 10.66 -5.49
C CYS A 280 4.66 9.16 -5.64
N TRP A 281 5.42 8.56 -4.72
CA TRP A 281 5.69 7.12 -4.74
C TRP A 281 4.41 6.28 -4.63
N ASN A 282 3.47 6.67 -3.75
CA ASN A 282 2.16 6.03 -3.63
C ASN A 282 1.34 6.15 -4.93
N LEU A 283 1.39 7.30 -5.61
CA LEU A 283 0.68 7.49 -6.88
C LEU A 283 1.19 6.52 -7.96
N LEU A 284 2.49 6.26 -7.98
CA LEU A 284 3.13 5.35 -8.94
C LEU A 284 2.80 3.87 -8.69
N GLU A 285 2.17 3.55 -7.55
CA GLU A 285 1.58 2.23 -7.36
C GLU A 285 0.46 1.99 -8.38
N THR A 286 -0.32 3.03 -8.70
CA THR A 286 -1.50 2.92 -9.55
C THR A 286 -1.33 3.58 -10.91
N GLU A 287 -0.32 4.43 -11.09
CA GLU A 287 -0.14 5.28 -12.28
C GLU A 287 1.23 5.09 -12.94
N ASP A 288 1.27 5.21 -14.27
CA ASP A 288 2.50 5.11 -15.05
C ASP A 288 3.22 6.46 -15.21
N PHE A 289 2.59 7.55 -14.78
CA PHE A 289 3.16 8.89 -14.87
C PHE A 289 2.69 9.72 -13.68
N LEU A 290 3.58 10.55 -13.15
CA LEU A 290 3.22 11.55 -12.16
C LEU A 290 2.50 12.70 -12.87
N GLU A 291 1.18 12.75 -12.72
CA GLU A 291 0.35 13.86 -13.16
C GLU A 291 -0.14 14.65 -11.96
N TYR A 292 0.01 15.98 -12.00
CA TYR A 292 -0.37 16.84 -10.89
C TYR A 292 -1.83 16.64 -10.48
N GLY A 293 -2.75 16.58 -11.45
CA GLY A 293 -4.19 16.43 -11.14
C GLY A 293 -4.53 15.12 -10.43
N LYS A 294 -3.71 14.07 -10.58
CA LYS A 294 -3.87 12.82 -9.85
C LYS A 294 -3.19 12.87 -8.48
N LEU A 295 -2.02 13.50 -8.40
CA LEU A 295 -1.32 13.73 -7.14
C LEU A 295 -2.11 14.65 -6.21
N GLU A 296 -2.68 15.72 -6.73
CA GLU A 296 -3.54 16.68 -6.03
C GLU A 296 -4.71 15.96 -5.36
N ARG A 297 -5.33 14.98 -6.02
CA ARG A 297 -6.41 14.18 -5.42
C ARG A 297 -5.97 13.42 -4.18
N LEU A 298 -4.75 12.88 -4.18
CA LEU A 298 -4.17 12.20 -3.01
C LEU A 298 -3.78 13.20 -1.93
N LEU A 299 -3.22 14.35 -2.29
CA LEU A 299 -2.87 15.40 -1.33
C LEU A 299 -4.11 16.00 -0.66
N LEU A 300 -5.21 16.16 -1.40
CA LEU A 300 -6.50 16.63 -0.87
C LEU A 300 -7.09 15.70 0.20
N GLU A 301 -6.55 14.50 0.37
CA GLU A 301 -6.93 13.63 1.47
C GLU A 301 -6.41 14.11 2.84
N GLU A 302 -5.34 14.90 2.87
CA GLU A 302 -4.65 15.32 4.10
C GLU A 302 -4.53 16.86 4.22
N TYR A 303 -4.56 17.56 3.08
CA TYR A 303 -4.34 19.00 2.98
C TYR A 303 -5.53 19.72 2.37
N SER A 304 -5.70 21.01 2.71
CA SER A 304 -6.70 21.83 2.05
C SER A 304 -6.22 22.25 0.65
N GLN A 305 -7.15 22.59 -0.25
CA GLN A 305 -6.78 23.12 -1.57
C GLN A 305 -5.88 24.36 -1.44
N THR A 306 -6.17 25.24 -0.47
CA THR A 306 -5.37 26.44 -0.21
C THR A 306 -3.93 26.11 0.18
N ASP A 307 -3.71 25.06 0.99
CA ASP A 307 -2.36 24.61 1.35
C ASP A 307 -1.62 24.05 0.13
N ILE A 308 -2.31 23.28 -0.72
CA ILE A 308 -1.76 22.69 -1.96
C ILE A 308 -1.33 23.78 -2.93
N ASP A 309 -2.21 24.76 -3.17
CA ASP A 309 -1.93 25.87 -4.08
C ASP A 309 -0.73 26.69 -3.59
N ALA A 310 -0.61 26.91 -2.28
CA ALA A 310 0.50 27.64 -1.68
C ALA A 310 1.86 26.90 -1.78
N PHE A 311 1.84 25.57 -1.89
CA PHE A 311 3.04 24.72 -1.98
C PHE A 311 3.33 24.20 -3.38
N ARG A 312 2.68 24.75 -4.40
CA ARG A 312 2.69 24.22 -5.76
C ARG A 312 4.09 24.02 -6.35
N GLU A 313 4.97 25.01 -6.23
CA GLU A 313 6.35 24.93 -6.75
C GLU A 313 7.13 23.76 -6.14
N HIS A 314 7.00 23.56 -4.82
CA HIS A 314 7.64 22.44 -4.14
C HIS A 314 7.05 21.09 -4.57
N ILE A 315 5.75 21.04 -4.88
CA ILE A 315 5.12 19.83 -5.39
C ILE A 315 5.69 19.47 -6.77
N ASP A 316 5.79 20.45 -7.66
CA ASP A 316 6.36 20.26 -8.99
C ASP A 316 7.84 19.83 -8.91
N ASP A 317 8.63 20.41 -8.00
CA ASP A 317 10.01 19.99 -7.71
C ASP A 317 10.09 18.53 -7.21
N CYS A 318 9.18 18.11 -6.32
CA CYS A 318 9.12 16.73 -5.87
C CYS A 318 8.82 15.77 -7.02
N MET A 319 7.84 16.12 -7.85
CA MET A 319 7.48 15.32 -9.02
C MET A 319 8.66 15.21 -9.99
N ALA A 320 9.38 16.30 -10.24
CA ALA A 320 10.58 16.31 -11.07
C ALA A 320 11.67 15.39 -10.50
N ASN A 321 11.96 15.50 -9.20
CA ASN A 321 12.96 14.66 -8.52
C ASN A 321 12.61 13.16 -8.59
N VAL A 322 11.36 12.78 -8.33
CA VAL A 322 10.91 11.39 -8.46
C VAL A 322 11.03 10.90 -9.90
N ASN A 323 10.59 11.71 -10.87
CA ASN A 323 10.72 11.36 -12.29
C ASN A 323 12.18 11.19 -12.72
N GLU A 324 13.10 12.03 -12.26
CA GLU A 324 14.53 11.89 -12.53
C GLU A 324 15.12 10.61 -11.93
N GLU A 325 14.78 10.30 -10.67
CA GLU A 325 15.24 9.07 -10.01
C GLU A 325 14.77 7.82 -10.76
N LEU A 326 13.51 7.83 -11.18
CA LEU A 326 12.89 6.76 -11.94
C LEU A 326 13.51 6.59 -13.33
N ASN A 327 13.72 7.69 -14.06
CA ASN A 327 14.38 7.65 -15.36
C ASN A 327 15.81 7.12 -15.23
N PHE A 328 16.55 7.55 -14.21
CA PHE A 328 17.89 7.05 -13.92
C PHE A 328 17.88 5.55 -13.62
N ARG A 329 16.92 5.06 -12.82
CA ARG A 329 16.74 3.64 -12.54
C ARG A 329 16.54 2.84 -13.83
N ASN A 330 15.63 3.25 -14.70
CA ASN A 330 15.38 2.55 -15.96
C ASN A 330 16.61 2.52 -16.87
N LEU A 331 17.32 3.64 -17.01
CA LEU A 331 18.55 3.69 -17.79
C LEU A 331 19.60 2.69 -17.28
N VAL A 332 19.75 2.57 -15.96
CA VAL A 332 20.68 1.62 -15.33
C VAL A 332 20.25 0.17 -15.60
N LEU A 333 18.96 -0.15 -15.44
CA LEU A 333 18.45 -1.50 -15.64
C LEU A 333 18.50 -1.92 -17.11
N GLU A 334 18.13 -1.05 -18.05
CA GLU A 334 18.28 -1.32 -19.48
C GLU A 334 19.75 -1.52 -19.89
N ALA A 335 20.66 -0.70 -19.35
CA ALA A 335 22.09 -0.85 -19.60
C ALA A 335 22.62 -2.17 -19.02
N TYR A 336 22.10 -2.58 -17.87
CA TYR A 336 22.44 -3.84 -17.23
C TYR A 336 21.92 -5.06 -18.01
N ASP A 337 20.66 -5.05 -18.44
CA ASP A 337 20.07 -6.14 -19.22
C ASP A 337 20.84 -6.39 -20.53
N LYS A 338 21.28 -5.32 -21.20
CA LYS A 338 22.11 -5.39 -22.42
C LYS A 338 23.47 -6.05 -22.20
N ILE A 339 23.97 -6.10 -20.96
CA ILE A 339 25.25 -6.75 -20.65
C ILE A 339 25.12 -8.27 -20.77
N GLY A 340 23.95 -8.83 -20.44
CA GLY A 340 23.66 -10.27 -20.50
C GLY A 340 24.46 -11.11 -19.52
N ILE A 341 25.03 -10.51 -18.47
CA ILE A 341 25.81 -11.19 -17.43
C ILE A 341 25.14 -10.89 -16.08
N LYS A 342 24.76 -11.94 -15.34
CA LYS A 342 24.23 -11.78 -13.99
C LYS A 342 25.30 -11.21 -13.04
N LEU A 343 24.90 -10.29 -12.16
CA LEU A 343 25.80 -9.60 -11.23
C LEU A 343 26.41 -10.62 -10.26
N ALA A 344 25.60 -11.60 -9.83
CA ALA A 344 26.06 -12.73 -9.01
C ALA A 344 27.13 -13.60 -9.70
N SER A 345 27.12 -13.68 -11.04
CA SER A 345 28.06 -14.51 -11.80
C SER A 345 29.41 -13.82 -12.01
N ASP A 346 29.41 -12.55 -12.40
CA ASP A 346 30.65 -11.79 -12.60
C ASP A 346 30.45 -10.29 -12.34
N LYS A 347 30.45 -9.93 -11.05
CA LYS A 347 30.37 -8.55 -10.58
C LYS A 347 31.42 -7.65 -11.24
N ALA A 348 32.65 -8.14 -11.44
CA ALA A 348 33.74 -7.30 -11.94
C ALA A 348 33.52 -6.93 -13.42
N ALA A 349 33.10 -7.88 -14.25
CA ALA A 349 32.79 -7.64 -15.65
C ALA A 349 31.57 -6.73 -15.82
N VAL A 350 30.50 -6.96 -15.05
CA VAL A 350 29.29 -6.12 -15.05
C VAL A 350 29.65 -4.69 -14.70
N MET A 351 30.33 -4.47 -13.56
CA MET A 351 30.66 -3.13 -13.10
C MET A 351 31.62 -2.39 -14.03
N ARG A 352 32.55 -3.11 -14.69
CA ARG A 352 33.45 -2.51 -15.69
C ARG A 352 32.69 -2.03 -16.92
N LYS A 353 31.72 -2.80 -17.42
CA LYS A 353 30.88 -2.44 -18.58
C LYS A 353 29.91 -1.29 -18.28
N LEU A 354 29.48 -1.15 -17.03
CA LEU A 354 28.62 -0.03 -16.62
C LEU A 354 29.43 1.24 -16.36
N ALA A 355 30.65 1.12 -15.85
CA ALA A 355 31.54 2.26 -15.64
C ALA A 355 31.94 2.98 -16.95
N SER A 356 31.77 2.36 -18.12
CA SER A 356 31.93 3.03 -19.41
C SER A 356 30.67 3.81 -19.86
N GLN A 357 29.52 3.58 -19.22
CA GLN A 357 28.24 4.21 -19.57
C GLN A 357 27.79 5.25 -18.52
N PHE A 358 28.22 5.08 -17.26
CA PHE A 358 27.82 5.95 -16.16
C PHE A 358 29.05 6.62 -15.52
N PRO A 359 28.92 7.90 -15.08
CA PRO A 359 29.99 8.60 -14.37
C PRO A 359 30.45 7.87 -13.11
N LYS A 360 31.76 7.92 -12.82
CA LYS A 360 32.36 7.28 -11.64
C LYS A 360 31.66 7.65 -10.32
N ALA A 361 31.21 8.91 -10.20
CA ALA A 361 30.50 9.40 -9.01
C ALA A 361 29.16 8.69 -8.77
N LEU A 362 28.50 8.19 -9.82
CA LEU A 362 27.22 7.50 -9.73
C LEU A 362 27.35 5.99 -9.55
N MET A 363 28.57 5.43 -9.65
CA MET A 363 28.76 3.97 -9.68
C MET A 363 28.32 3.26 -8.39
N LYS A 364 28.39 3.93 -7.23
CA LYS A 364 27.81 3.39 -5.98
C LYS A 364 26.29 3.22 -6.12
N LYS A 365 25.61 4.22 -6.66
CA LYS A 365 24.15 4.19 -6.91
C LYS A 365 23.77 3.16 -7.97
N VAL A 366 24.53 3.09 -9.07
CA VAL A 366 24.35 2.05 -10.12
C VAL A 366 24.47 0.64 -9.54
N PHE A 367 25.51 0.37 -8.75
CA PHE A 367 25.69 -0.93 -8.11
C PHE A 367 24.52 -1.26 -7.17
N ALA A 368 24.08 -0.30 -6.34
CA ALA A 368 22.97 -0.49 -5.42
C ALA A 368 21.66 -0.81 -6.17
N LEU A 369 21.38 -0.10 -7.28
CA LEU A 369 20.20 -0.34 -8.11
C LEU A 369 20.20 -1.74 -8.72
N ILE A 370 21.32 -2.19 -9.30
CA ILE A 370 21.39 -3.51 -9.93
C ILE A 370 21.36 -4.62 -8.88
N SER A 371 22.06 -4.44 -7.76
CA SER A 371 22.02 -5.42 -6.66
C SER A 371 20.59 -5.59 -6.12
N ARG A 372 19.79 -4.51 -6.17
CA ARG A 372 18.40 -4.52 -5.70
C ARG A 372 17.41 -5.01 -6.76
N TYR A 373 17.61 -4.72 -8.04
CA TYR A 373 16.59 -4.91 -9.08
C TYR A 373 17.03 -5.72 -10.31
N GLY A 374 18.32 -5.97 -10.51
CA GLY A 374 18.86 -6.49 -11.77
C GLY A 374 18.78 -8.00 -11.94
N ASP A 375 19.00 -8.79 -10.88
CA ASP A 375 19.10 -10.26 -10.99
C ASP A 375 17.74 -10.99 -10.88
N ILE A 376 16.63 -10.35 -11.29
CA ILE A 376 15.27 -10.92 -11.26
C ILE A 376 15.12 -12.00 -12.34
#